data_AF-A0AAV9NTC9-F1
#
_entry.id   AF-A0AAV9NTC9-F1
#
_cell.length_a   1.000
_cell.length_b   1.000
_cell.length_c   1.000
_cell.angle_alpha   90.00
_cell.angle_beta   90.00
_cell.angle_gamma   90.00
#
_symmetry.space_group_name_H-M   'P 1'
#
loop_
_entity.id
_entity.type
_entity.pdbx_description
1 polymer ?
#
loop_
_entity_poly.entity_id
_entity_poly.type
_entity_poly.pdbx_seq_one_letter_code
_entity_poly.pdbx_strand_id
1 'polypeptide(L)'
;MPQTPAQRRANEKHARGVEKRMGKPETAYKKKDARKSPVSLVAVGLLIFVVIAPLFIEQLKFIPAVWNFFLNLLAKIGLVSR
;
A
#
# COMPACT_ATOMS: atom_id res chain seq x y z
N MET A 1 -21.91 -57.06 -2.06
CA MET A 1 -22.88 -57.18 -0.95
C MET A 1 -23.25 -55.77 -0.49
N PRO A 2 -24.53 -55.41 -0.45
CA PRO A 2 -24.95 -54.11 0.09
C PRO A 2 -24.68 -54.04 1.60
N GLN A 3 -24.27 -52.86 2.10
CA GLN A 3 -24.02 -52.68 3.54
C GLN A 3 -25.29 -52.95 4.34
N THR A 4 -25.14 -53.75 5.40
CA THR A 4 -26.23 -54.03 6.34
C THR A 4 -26.56 -52.77 7.16
N PRO A 5 -27.81 -52.62 7.65
CA PRO A 5 -28.18 -51.54 8.54
C PRO A 5 -27.30 -51.45 9.80
N ALA A 6 -26.82 -52.59 10.30
CA ALA A 6 -25.88 -52.66 11.42
C ALA A 6 -24.52 -52.05 11.07
N GLN A 7 -23.99 -52.33 9.88
CA GLN A 7 -22.73 -51.76 9.39
C GLN A 7 -22.84 -50.25 9.20
N ARG A 8 -23.98 -49.74 8.70
CA ARG A 8 -24.24 -48.28 8.60
C ARG A 8 -24.17 -47.60 9.96
N ARG A 9 -24.87 -48.15 10.97
CA ARG A 9 -24.84 -47.61 12.34
C ARG A 9 -23.44 -47.68 12.97
N ALA A 10 -22.67 -48.73 12.69
CA ALA A 10 -21.29 -48.85 13.18
C ALA A 10 -20.38 -47.80 12.54
N ASN A 11 -20.50 -47.59 11.23
CA ASN A 11 -19.75 -46.56 10.50
C ASN A 11 -20.10 -45.16 10.98
N GLU A 12 -21.38 -44.88 11.24
CA GLU A 12 -21.83 -43.59 11.79
C GLU A 12 -21.25 -43.34 13.20
N LYS A 13 -21.23 -44.35 14.08
CA LYS A 13 -20.61 -44.23 15.41
C LYS A 13 -19.11 -43.96 15.31
N HIS A 14 -18.43 -44.65 14.40
CA HIS A 14 -17.01 -44.46 14.16
C HIS A 14 -16.71 -43.06 13.60
N ALA A 15 -17.47 -42.62 12.59
CA ALA A 15 -17.34 -41.28 11.99
C ALA A 15 -17.51 -40.17 13.02
N ARG A 16 -18.53 -40.24 13.89
CA ARG A 16 -18.72 -39.28 14.99
C ARG A 16 -17.56 -39.27 15.99
N GLY A 17 -16.93 -40.43 16.22
CA GLY A 17 -15.75 -40.55 17.07
C GLY A 17 -14.51 -39.91 16.44
N VAL A 18 -14.35 -40.06 15.13
CA VAL A 18 -13.27 -39.45 14.34
C VAL A 18 -13.47 -37.93 14.27
N GLU A 19 -14.67 -37.45 13.94
CA GLU A 19 -14.99 -36.02 13.88
C GLU A 19 -14.73 -35.29 15.21
N LYS A 20 -15.03 -35.92 16.36
CA LYS A 20 -14.72 -35.34 17.68
C LYS A 20 -13.22 -35.24 17.98
N ARG A 21 -12.39 -36.08 17.35
CA ARG A 21 -10.93 -36.12 17.52
C ARG A 21 -10.21 -35.27 16.48
N MET A 22 -10.83 -35.06 15.33
CA MET A 22 -10.34 -34.11 14.34
C MET A 22 -10.54 -32.70 14.92
N GLY A 23 -9.44 -31.97 15.08
CA GLY A 23 -9.50 -30.57 15.47
C GLY A 23 -10.27 -29.72 14.45
N LYS A 24 -10.27 -28.40 14.65
CA LYS A 24 -10.85 -27.49 13.64
C LYS A 24 -10.13 -27.70 12.31
N PRO A 25 -10.85 -27.80 11.18
CA PRO A 25 -10.23 -28.00 9.87
C PRO A 25 -9.29 -26.82 9.56
N GLU A 26 -8.23 -27.08 8.79
CA GLU A 26 -7.26 -26.04 8.42
C GLU A 26 -7.92 -24.84 7.71
N THR A 27 -9.03 -25.10 7.01
CA THR A 27 -9.88 -24.09 6.36
C THR A 27 -10.65 -23.20 7.34
N ALA A 28 -10.80 -23.60 8.61
CA ALA A 28 -11.39 -22.78 9.66
C ALA A 28 -10.40 -21.76 10.25
N TYR A 29 -9.10 -21.91 9.98
CA TYR A 29 -8.12 -20.90 10.36
C TYR A 29 -8.08 -19.82 9.28
N LYS A 30 -8.62 -18.64 9.60
CA LYS A 30 -8.37 -17.45 8.79
C LYS A 30 -6.87 -17.23 8.73
N LYS A 31 -6.29 -17.22 7.53
CA LYS A 31 -4.88 -16.83 7.32
C LYS A 31 -4.69 -15.50 8.04
N LYS A 32 -3.73 -15.44 8.96
CA LYS A 32 -3.37 -14.19 9.64
C LYS A 32 -3.05 -13.18 8.56
N ASP A 33 -3.82 -12.10 8.49
CA ASP A 33 -3.62 -11.04 7.52
C ASP A 33 -2.15 -10.59 7.54
N ALA A 34 -1.59 -10.37 6.35
CA ALA A 34 -0.20 -9.96 6.21
C ALA A 34 0.07 -8.76 7.14
N ARG A 35 1.12 -8.88 7.95
CA ARG A 35 1.49 -7.89 8.95
C ARG A 35 1.68 -6.55 8.25
N LYS A 36 0.75 -5.61 8.45
CA LYS A 36 0.83 -4.28 7.84
C LYS A 36 2.09 -3.57 8.34
N SER A 37 2.72 -2.80 7.45
CA SER A 37 3.87 -1.96 7.83
C SER A 37 3.48 -1.04 8.99
N PRO A 38 4.35 -0.86 10.00
CA PRO A 38 4.12 0.07 11.10
C PRO A 38 4.15 1.54 10.65
N VAL A 39 4.72 1.81 9.46
CA VAL A 39 4.81 3.16 8.88
C VAL A 39 3.73 3.31 7.82
N SER A 40 2.90 4.33 7.98
CA SER A 40 1.86 4.67 7.02
C SER A 40 2.45 5.27 5.74
N LEU A 41 1.79 5.08 4.61
CA LEU A 41 2.17 5.69 3.33
C LEU A 41 2.23 7.22 3.41
N VAL A 42 1.35 7.83 4.22
CA VAL A 42 1.33 9.28 4.46
C VAL A 42 2.63 9.73 5.13
N ALA A 43 3.13 9.00 6.13
CA ALA A 43 4.38 9.32 6.80
C ALA A 43 5.58 9.23 5.83
N VAL A 44 5.61 8.21 4.98
CA VAL A 44 6.64 8.09 3.93
C VAL A 44 6.57 9.25 2.94
N GLY A 45 5.37 9.59 2.46
CA GLY A 45 5.16 10.71 1.54
C GLY A 45 5.61 12.05 2.12
N LEU A 46 5.31 12.30 3.40
CA LEU A 46 5.75 13.53 4.08
C LEU A 46 7.27 13.58 4.21
N LEU A 47 7.92 12.46 4.52
CA LEU A 47 9.39 12.37 4.61
C LEU A 47 10.05 12.71 3.27
N ILE A 48 9.53 12.14 2.18
CA ILE A 48 10.00 12.44 0.82
C ILE A 48 9.82 13.93 0.53
N PHE A 49 8.66 14.51 0.87
CA PHE A 49 8.40 15.93 0.66
C PHE A 49 9.38 16.82 1.44
N VAL A 50 9.62 16.55 2.72
CA VAL A 50 10.56 17.34 3.55
C VAL A 50 11.97 17.32 2.99
N VAL A 51 12.41 16.21 2.40
CA VAL A 51 13.74 16.09 1.79
C VAL A 51 13.81 16.77 0.42
N ILE A 52 12.77 16.62 -0.40
CA ILE A 52 12.78 17.04 -1.81
C ILE A 52 12.31 18.49 -1.99
N ALA A 53 11.32 18.97 -1.25
CA ALA A 53 10.76 20.30 -1.43
C ALA A 53 11.78 21.45 -1.26
N PRO A 54 12.71 21.43 -0.28
CA PRO A 54 13.73 22.46 -0.16
C PRO A 54 14.63 22.53 -1.39
N LEU A 55 14.93 21.36 -1.98
CA LEU A 55 15.73 21.29 -3.19
C LEU A 55 15.05 22.04 -4.32
N PHE A 56 13.72 21.99 -4.45
CA PHE A 56 12.94 22.73 -5.45
C PHE A 56 12.81 24.23 -5.16
N ILE A 57 12.74 24.61 -3.87
CA ILE A 57 12.63 26.01 -3.44
C ILE A 57 13.89 26.80 -3.83
N GLU A 58 15.04 26.15 -3.93
CA GLU A 58 16.27 26.81 -4.38
C GLU A 58 16.22 27.26 -5.84
N GLN A 59 15.64 26.48 -6.76
CA GLN A 59 15.51 26.89 -8.17
C GLN A 59 14.48 28.02 -8.32
N LEU A 60 13.44 28.02 -7.50
CA LEU A 60 12.46 29.12 -7.45
C LEU A 60 13.12 30.47 -7.12
N LYS A 61 14.24 30.49 -6.36
CA LYS A 61 14.99 31.74 -6.09
C LYS A 61 15.65 32.35 -7.33
N PHE A 62 15.83 31.58 -8.40
CA PHE A 62 16.37 32.09 -9.66
C PHE A 62 15.31 32.75 -10.53
N ILE A 63 14.01 32.58 -10.24
CA ILE A 63 12.91 33.16 -11.02
C ILE A 63 13.05 34.69 -11.17
N PRO A 64 13.34 35.47 -10.12
CA PRO A 64 13.53 36.92 -10.27
C PRO A 64 14.71 37.26 -11.17
N ALA A 65 15.82 36.51 -11.09
CA ALA A 65 16.99 36.73 -11.93
C ALA A 65 16.70 36.41 -13.41
N VAL A 66 16.02 35.30 -13.67
CA VAL A 66 15.57 34.90 -15.01
C VAL A 66 14.58 35.92 -15.58
N TRP A 67 13.62 36.36 -14.77
CA TRP A 67 12.66 37.39 -15.16
C TRP A 67 13.35 38.71 -15.51
N ASN A 68 14.27 39.17 -14.66
CA ASN A 68 15.06 40.37 -14.93
C ASN A 68 15.93 40.21 -16.19
N PHE A 69 16.49 39.03 -16.45
CA PHE A 69 17.22 38.77 -17.68
C PHE A 69 16.33 38.97 -18.92
N PHE A 70 15.13 38.39 -18.92
CA PHE A 70 14.18 38.55 -20.02
C PHE A 70 13.70 40.00 -20.17
N LEU A 71 13.38 40.70 -19.07
CA LEU A 71 13.01 42.10 -19.12
C LEU A 71 14.13 42.97 -19.70
N ASN A 72 15.38 42.72 -19.32
CA ASN A 72 16.53 43.43 -19.88
C ASN A 72 16.73 43.13 -21.37
N LEU A 73 16.48 41.89 -21.81
CA LEU A 73 16.55 41.51 -23.22
C LEU A 73 15.47 42.25 -24.04
N LEU A 74 14.22 42.26 -23.54
CA LEU A 74 13.13 42.96 -24.19
C LEU A 74 13.35 44.48 -24.22
N ALA A 75 13.88 45.05 -23.14
CA ALA A 75 14.22 46.47 -23.08
C ALA A 75 15.32 46.83 -24.09
N LYS A 76 16.32 45.96 -24.28
CA LYS A 76 17.40 46.16 -25.26
C LYS A 76 16.90 46.14 -26.71
N ILE A 77 15.82 45.42 -26.98
CA ILE A 77 15.15 45.36 -28.30
C ILE A 77 14.10 46.49 -28.43
N GLY A 78 13.89 47.31 -27.41
CA GLY A 78 12.94 48.43 -27.42
C GLY A 78 11.48 48.03 -27.23
N LEU A 79 11.22 46.79 -26.83
CA LEU A 79 9.87 46.24 -26.64
C LEU A 79 9.25 46.59 -25.29
N VAL A 80 10.08 46.97 -24.31
CA VAL A 80 9.68 47.31 -22.94
C VAL A 80 10.46 48.55 -22.49
N SER A 81 9.76 49.56 -21.95
CA SER A 81 10.42 50.68 -21.26
C SER A 81 10.86 50.24 -19.87
N ARG A 82 12.08 50.61 -19.48
CA ARG A 82 12.52 50.52 -18.07
C ARG A 82 11.73 51.47 -17.18
#